data_AF-A0A2V6LZ03-F1
#
_entry.id   AF-A0A2V6LZ03-F1
#
_cell.length_a   1.000
_cell.length_b   1.000
_cell.length_c   1.000
_cell.angle_alpha   90.00
_cell.angle_beta   90.00
_cell.angle_gamma   90.00
#
_symmetry.space_group_name_H-M   'P 1'
#
loop_
_entity.id
_entity.type
_entity.pdbx_description
1 polymer ?
#
loop_
_entity_poly.entity_id
_entity_poly.type
_entity_poly.pdbx_seq_one_letter_code
_entity_poly.pdbx_strand_id
1 'polypeptide(L)'
;MRTLRALKTPAGVQRFLDELPYNLSYGIFGAAALRVLGFPPLIFDLEADQDTDHVVAIFKVRGGWGAVAKSNFTGCRYREPVYRSLRELAMSYFNIYFNLRWERTLRRYSRPVNLARFDRLHWMSSEKPIWFIAEHLCQIPHISLLTPAMEKRLTRLDPRTIHSEMVGHRKR
;
A
#
# COMPACT_ATOMS: atom_id res chain seq x y z
N MET A 1 0.16 22.87 -0.39
CA MET A 1 0.80 22.49 0.90
C MET A 1 -0.04 22.78 2.15
N ARG A 2 -0.79 23.90 2.26
CA ARG A 2 -1.62 24.21 3.45
C ARG A 2 -2.64 23.11 3.81
N THR A 3 -3.33 22.54 2.82
CA THR A 3 -4.31 21.46 3.02
C THR A 3 -3.70 20.19 3.64
N LEU A 4 -2.51 19.78 3.18
CA LEU A 4 -1.81 18.60 3.72
C LEU A 4 -1.37 18.78 5.17
N ARG A 5 -0.97 19.99 5.56
CA ARG A 5 -0.61 20.30 6.96
C ARG A 5 -1.81 20.23 7.90
N ALA A 6 -3.02 20.45 7.41
CA ALA A 6 -4.25 20.37 8.20
C ALA A 6 -4.65 18.92 8.58
N LEU A 7 -4.06 17.90 7.93
CA LEU A 7 -4.39 16.50 8.16
C LEU A 7 -3.94 15.99 9.54
N LYS A 8 -2.90 16.62 10.13
CA LYS A 8 -2.36 16.42 11.49
C LYS A 8 -1.84 15.01 11.86
N THR A 9 -2.38 13.94 11.27
CA THR A 9 -2.12 12.54 11.66
C THR A 9 -2.15 11.62 10.44
N PRO A 10 -1.51 10.44 10.49
CA PRO A 10 -1.63 9.42 9.44
C PRO A 10 -3.09 9.00 9.17
N ALA A 11 -3.93 8.89 10.20
CA ALA A 11 -5.36 8.62 10.03
C ALA A 11 -6.09 9.78 9.30
N GLY A 12 -5.66 11.02 9.51
CA GLY A 12 -6.14 12.17 8.72
C GLY A 12 -5.72 12.10 7.26
N VAL A 13 -4.49 11.64 6.98
CA VAL A 13 -4.03 11.34 5.61
C VAL A 13 -4.88 10.28 4.95
N GLN A 14 -5.20 9.20 5.67
CA GLN A 14 -6.11 8.17 5.16
C GLN A 14 -7.48 8.74 4.77
N ARG A 15 -8.13 9.50 5.66
CA ARG A 15 -9.46 10.08 5.37
C ARG A 15 -9.44 10.94 4.11
N PHE A 16 -8.40 11.77 3.96
CA PHE A 16 -8.23 12.57 2.75
C PHE A 16 -8.03 11.70 1.50
N LEU A 17 -7.21 10.64 1.59
CA LEU A 17 -7.04 9.69 0.48
C LEU A 17 -8.36 9.02 0.09
N ASP A 18 -9.22 8.72 1.05
CA ASP A 18 -10.52 8.07 0.79
C ASP A 18 -11.48 8.95 -0.02
N GLU A 19 -11.40 10.27 0.11
CA GLU A 19 -12.22 11.24 -0.64
C GLU A 19 -11.78 11.42 -2.11
N LEU A 20 -10.56 11.04 -2.46
CA LEU A 20 -10.03 11.16 -3.83
C LEU A 20 -10.64 10.09 -4.77
N PRO A 21 -10.71 10.31 -6.09
CA PRO A 21 -10.99 9.25 -7.08
C PRO A 21 -9.94 8.12 -7.00
N TYR A 22 -10.08 6.99 -7.71
CA TYR A 22 -9.07 5.91 -7.68
C TYR A 22 -7.96 6.10 -8.75
N ASN A 23 -6.69 5.99 -8.35
CA ASN A 23 -5.46 6.21 -9.12
C ASN A 23 -4.33 5.39 -8.48
N LEU A 24 -3.41 4.88 -9.30
CA LEU A 24 -2.27 4.06 -8.89
C LEU A 24 -1.23 4.85 -8.05
N SER A 25 -1.20 6.18 -8.16
CA SER A 25 -0.19 7.03 -7.50
C SER A 25 -0.43 7.32 -6.01
N TYR A 26 -1.46 6.76 -5.38
CA TYR A 26 -1.82 7.13 -4.00
C TYR A 26 -0.85 6.67 -2.92
N GLY A 27 -0.09 5.59 -3.14
CA GLY A 27 1.02 5.26 -2.25
C GLY A 27 2.05 6.40 -2.21
N ILE A 28 2.39 6.97 -3.37
CA ILE A 28 3.33 8.08 -3.47
C ILE A 28 2.74 9.36 -2.85
N PHE A 29 1.47 9.65 -3.13
CA PHE A 29 0.78 10.78 -2.50
C PHE A 29 0.72 10.65 -0.97
N GLY A 30 0.38 9.45 -0.47
CA GLY A 30 0.36 9.15 0.95
C GLY A 30 1.73 9.38 1.59
N ALA A 31 2.81 8.96 0.94
CA ALA A 31 4.18 9.21 1.40
C ALA A 31 4.52 10.71 1.41
N ALA A 32 4.08 11.48 0.41
CA ALA A 32 4.23 12.93 0.40
C ALA A 32 3.47 13.60 1.56
N ALA A 33 2.23 13.18 1.82
CA ALA A 33 1.42 13.70 2.92
C ALA A 33 2.03 13.35 4.28
N LEU A 34 2.49 12.11 4.47
CA LEU A 34 3.23 11.68 5.66
C LEU A 34 4.49 12.52 5.88
N ARG A 35 5.21 12.86 4.80
CA ARG A 35 6.36 13.77 4.87
C ARG A 35 6.01 15.16 5.38
N VAL A 36 4.89 15.71 4.92
CA VAL A 36 4.40 17.00 5.41
C VAL A 36 4.09 16.95 6.92
N LEU A 37 3.73 15.78 7.44
CA LEU A 37 3.51 15.53 8.87
C LEU A 37 4.79 15.22 9.66
N GLY A 38 5.96 15.20 9.02
CA GLY A 38 7.26 14.95 9.66
C GLY A 38 7.72 13.49 9.66
N PHE A 39 6.98 12.58 9.02
CA PHE A 39 7.43 11.20 8.85
C PHE A 39 8.37 11.06 7.64
N PRO A 40 9.29 10.09 7.62
CA PRO A 40 10.02 9.77 6.39
C PRO A 40 9.05 9.36 5.26
N PRO A 41 9.24 9.80 4.00
CA PRO A 41 8.35 9.47 2.89
C PRO A 41 8.61 8.04 2.39
N LEU A 42 8.15 7.06 3.15
CA LEU A 42 8.36 5.65 2.84
C LEU A 42 7.18 5.09 2.05
N ILE A 43 7.50 4.37 0.97
CA ILE A 43 6.56 3.48 0.30
C ILE A 43 6.98 2.03 0.49
N PHE A 44 6.00 1.15 0.38
CA PHE A 44 6.10 -0.28 0.62
C PHE A 44 5.31 -0.99 -0.48
N ASP A 45 5.98 -1.89 -1.18
CA ASP A 45 5.41 -2.59 -2.33
C ASP A 45 4.94 -3.98 -1.92
N LEU A 46 3.72 -4.31 -2.34
CA LEU A 46 3.05 -5.59 -2.09
C LEU A 46 2.82 -6.25 -3.44
N GLU A 47 3.61 -7.29 -3.73
CA GLU A 47 3.63 -7.96 -5.03
C GLU A 47 2.65 -9.14 -5.03
N ALA A 48 1.79 -9.18 -6.05
CA ALA A 48 0.72 -10.15 -6.16
C ALA A 48 0.82 -10.98 -7.44
N ASP A 49 0.47 -12.26 -7.33
CA ASP A 49 0.46 -13.21 -8.44
C ASP A 49 -0.88 -13.18 -9.18
N GLN A 50 -0.84 -13.02 -10.50
CA GLN A 50 -2.02 -12.92 -11.38
C GLN A 50 -3.05 -11.86 -10.92
N ASP A 51 -2.54 -10.77 -10.38
CA ASP A 51 -3.26 -9.63 -9.83
C ASP A 51 -2.41 -8.35 -9.97
N THR A 52 -2.93 -7.21 -9.54
CA THR A 52 -2.16 -5.95 -9.53
C THR A 52 -1.43 -5.78 -8.20
N ASP A 53 -0.18 -5.32 -8.26
CA ASP A 53 0.59 -4.92 -7.08
C ASP A 53 -0.02 -3.70 -6.37
N HIS A 54 0.27 -3.57 -5.07
CA HIS A 54 -0.30 -2.50 -4.25
C HIS A 54 0.78 -1.76 -3.47
N VAL A 55 1.11 -0.57 -3.98
CA VAL A 55 2.06 0.33 -3.33
C VAL A 55 1.35 1.13 -2.25
N VAL A 56 1.77 0.95 -1.00
CA VAL A 56 1.21 1.65 0.17
C VAL A 56 2.25 2.58 0.80
N ALA A 57 1.82 3.67 1.42
CA ALA A 57 2.73 4.51 2.18
C ALA A 57 2.76 4.04 3.64
N ILE A 58 3.95 3.87 4.21
CA ILE A 58 4.11 3.32 5.55
C ILE A 58 4.74 4.35 6.50
N PHE A 59 4.39 4.22 7.77
CA PHE A 59 4.91 5.07 8.84
C PHE A 59 5.19 4.22 10.07
N LYS A 60 5.98 4.75 11.00
CA LYS A 60 6.34 4.06 12.23
C LYS A 60 6.09 4.96 13.44
N VAL A 61 5.36 4.46 14.44
CA VAL A 61 5.07 5.16 15.70
C VAL A 61 5.39 4.23 16.85
N ARG A 62 6.22 4.68 17.81
CA ARG A 62 6.60 3.92 19.01
C ARG A 62 7.03 2.47 18.72
N GLY A 63 7.76 2.26 17.63
CA GLY A 63 8.27 0.94 17.24
C GLY A 63 7.32 0.10 16.38
N GLY A 64 6.05 0.47 16.23
CA GLY A 64 5.08 -0.23 15.39
C GLY A 64 4.90 0.42 14.01
N TRP A 65 4.81 -0.41 12.98
CA TRP A 65 4.56 -0.03 11.60
C TRP A 65 3.07 0.10 11.34
N GLY A 66 2.67 1.16 10.64
CA GLY A 66 1.33 1.36 10.10
C GLY A 66 1.39 1.75 8.63
N ALA A 67 0.23 1.84 7.98
CA ALA A 67 0.13 2.16 6.57
C ALA A 67 -1.07 3.05 6.26
N VAL A 68 -0.93 3.92 5.26
CA VAL A 68 -2.01 4.63 4.58
C VAL A 68 -2.05 4.14 3.14
N ALA A 69 -3.24 3.80 2.65
CA ALA A 69 -3.41 3.19 1.34
C ALA A 69 -4.82 3.42 0.80
N LYS A 70 -4.96 3.39 -0.52
CA LYS A 70 -6.26 3.42 -1.20
C LYS A 70 -6.38 2.22 -2.12
N SER A 71 -7.45 1.45 -1.99
CA SER A 71 -7.76 0.32 -2.87
C SER A 71 -9.21 0.38 -3.35
N ASN A 72 -9.49 -0.30 -4.46
CA ASN A 72 -10.85 -0.58 -4.92
C ASN A 72 -11.51 -1.71 -4.11
N PHE A 73 -10.76 -2.42 -3.29
CA PHE A 73 -11.26 -3.39 -2.32
C PHE A 73 -11.30 -2.77 -0.92
N THR A 74 -12.31 -3.13 -0.14
CA THR A 74 -12.67 -2.43 1.10
C THR A 74 -11.55 -2.46 2.13
N GLY A 75 -10.94 -3.62 2.39
CA GLY A 75 -9.99 -3.79 3.47
C GLY A 75 -8.52 -3.46 3.14
N CYS A 76 -8.15 -3.29 1.87
CA CYS A 76 -6.77 -2.99 1.43
C CYS A 76 -6.41 -1.49 1.57
N ARG A 77 -6.66 -0.94 2.78
CA ARG A 77 -6.52 0.48 3.14
C ARG A 77 -5.59 0.65 4.36
N TYR A 78 -5.98 1.50 5.31
CA TYR A 78 -5.23 1.87 6.51
C TYR A 78 -4.87 0.69 7.40
N ARG A 79 -3.73 0.84 8.08
CA ARG A 79 -3.28 -0.06 9.14
C ARG A 79 -2.75 0.75 10.31
N GLU A 80 -3.29 0.47 11.50
CA GLU A 80 -2.80 1.00 12.77
C GLU A 80 -1.32 0.64 12.96
N PRO A 81 -0.51 1.50 13.62
CA PRO A 81 0.91 1.28 13.80
C PRO A 81 1.23 0.27 14.90
N VAL A 82 0.72 -0.96 14.77
CA VAL A 82 0.82 -2.03 15.78
C VAL A 82 1.73 -3.19 15.34
N TYR A 83 2.16 -3.21 14.08
CA TYR A 83 2.94 -4.32 13.50
C TYR A 83 4.43 -4.15 13.79
N ARG A 84 5.09 -5.16 14.38
CA ARG A 84 6.50 -5.04 14.79
C ARG A 84 7.45 -5.19 13.61
N SER A 85 7.05 -5.97 12.61
CA SER A 85 7.80 -6.25 11.40
C SER A 85 7.03 -5.86 10.14
N LEU A 86 7.75 -5.62 9.04
CA LEU A 86 7.14 -5.39 7.74
C LEU A 86 6.43 -6.64 7.22
N ARG A 87 6.92 -7.84 7.58
CA ARG A 87 6.24 -9.09 7.29
C ARG A 87 4.88 -9.15 7.97
N GLU A 88 4.79 -8.78 9.25
CA GLU A 88 3.50 -8.69 9.95
C GLU A 88 2.55 -7.69 9.29
N LEU A 89 3.06 -6.51 8.91
CA LEU A 89 2.27 -5.51 8.18
C LEU A 89 1.75 -6.08 6.85
N ALA A 90 2.60 -6.72 6.05
CA ALA A 90 2.19 -7.38 4.79
C ALA A 90 1.16 -8.50 5.04
N MET A 91 1.38 -9.33 6.06
CA MET A 91 0.43 -10.39 6.43
C MET A 91 -0.94 -9.84 6.85
N SER A 92 -1.04 -8.61 7.34
CA SER A 92 -2.32 -7.96 7.64
C SER A 92 -3.18 -7.66 6.40
N TYR A 93 -2.59 -7.70 5.20
CA TYR A 93 -3.30 -7.59 3.93
C TYR A 93 -3.61 -8.96 3.32
N PHE A 94 -2.84 -9.99 3.66
CA PHE A 94 -2.84 -11.28 2.96
C PHE A 94 -4.22 -11.91 2.72
N ASN A 95 -5.07 -12.00 3.75
CA ASN A 95 -6.36 -12.70 3.63
C ASN A 95 -7.41 -11.94 2.83
N ILE A 96 -7.24 -10.64 2.66
CA ILE A 96 -8.16 -9.74 1.96
C ILE A 96 -7.59 -9.25 0.63
N TYR A 97 -6.42 -9.77 0.24
CA TYR A 97 -5.78 -9.48 -1.02
C TYR A 97 -6.07 -10.62 -2.00
N PHE A 98 -7.03 -10.38 -2.90
CA PHE A 98 -7.53 -11.38 -3.82
C PHE A 98 -7.96 -10.78 -5.15
N ASN A 99 -7.93 -11.63 -6.18
CA ASN A 99 -8.36 -11.28 -7.53
C ASN A 99 -9.86 -11.60 -7.76
N LEU A 100 -10.38 -11.21 -8.92
CA LEU A 100 -11.78 -11.51 -9.31
C LEU A 100 -12.08 -13.00 -9.54
N ARG A 101 -11.09 -13.88 -9.50
CA ARG A 101 -11.25 -15.36 -9.47
C ARG A 101 -11.32 -15.93 -8.05
N TRP A 102 -11.34 -15.05 -7.04
CA TRP A 102 -11.44 -15.37 -5.61
C TRP A 102 -10.23 -16.13 -5.08
N GLU A 103 -9.07 -15.91 -5.68
CA GLU A 103 -7.79 -16.50 -5.27
C GLU A 103 -7.05 -15.49 -4.40
N ARG A 104 -6.38 -15.96 -3.33
CA ARG A 104 -5.46 -15.12 -2.55
C ARG A 104 -4.19 -14.90 -3.36
N THR A 105 -3.83 -13.66 -3.63
CA THR A 105 -2.81 -13.33 -4.65
C THR A 105 -1.56 -12.69 -4.09
N LEU A 106 -1.59 -12.11 -2.89
CA LEU A 106 -0.38 -11.54 -2.28
C LEU A 106 0.71 -12.60 -2.08
N ARG A 107 1.91 -12.35 -2.61
CA ARG A 107 3.05 -13.30 -2.54
C ARG A 107 4.28 -12.73 -1.89
N ARG A 108 4.63 -11.47 -2.19
CA ARG A 108 5.91 -10.91 -1.79
C ARG A 108 5.76 -9.46 -1.35
N TYR A 109 6.78 -8.95 -0.67
CA TYR A 109 6.84 -7.56 -0.26
C TYR A 109 8.26 -7.03 -0.39
N SER A 110 8.39 -5.74 -0.68
CA SER A 110 9.70 -5.09 -0.79
C SER A 110 10.25 -4.63 0.56
N ARG A 111 11.50 -4.16 0.58
CA ARG A 111 11.97 -3.31 1.68
C ARG A 111 11.39 -1.89 1.52
N PRO A 112 11.25 -1.10 2.59
CA PRO A 112 10.76 0.27 2.49
C PRO A 112 11.65 1.10 1.57
N VAL A 113 11.04 1.77 0.60
CA VAL A 113 11.74 2.72 -0.26
C VAL A 113 11.50 4.12 0.27
N ASN A 114 12.58 4.79 0.68
CA ASN A 114 12.53 6.19 1.07
C ASN A 114 12.57 7.09 -0.17
N LEU A 115 11.46 7.76 -0.46
CA LEU A 115 11.33 8.63 -1.63
C LEU A 115 12.20 9.90 -1.54
N ALA A 116 12.76 10.23 -0.38
CA ALA A 116 13.74 11.31 -0.25
C ALA A 116 14.95 11.12 -1.18
N ARG A 117 15.25 9.86 -1.56
CA ARG A 117 16.30 9.56 -2.53
C ARG A 117 16.05 10.13 -3.93
N PHE A 118 14.81 10.48 -4.24
CA PHE A 118 14.40 11.07 -5.50
C PHE A 118 14.17 12.59 -5.41
N ASP A 119 14.55 13.23 -4.30
CA ASP A 119 14.30 14.66 -4.08
C ASP A 119 14.93 15.55 -5.16
N ARG A 120 16.09 15.14 -5.70
CA ARG A 120 16.75 15.81 -6.84
C ARG A 120 15.91 15.83 -8.13
N LEU A 121 14.89 14.97 -8.21
CA LEU A 121 13.95 14.87 -9.33
C LEU A 121 12.62 15.60 -9.02
N HIS A 122 12.53 16.31 -7.89
CA HIS A 122 11.37 17.09 -7.48
C HIS A 122 10.04 16.31 -7.48
N TRP A 123 10.08 15.02 -7.13
CA TRP A 123 8.95 14.10 -7.26
C TRP A 123 7.63 14.56 -6.60
N MET A 124 7.69 15.33 -5.51
CA MET A 124 6.49 15.82 -4.81
C MET A 124 5.78 16.97 -5.53
N SER A 125 6.50 17.71 -6.37
CA SER A 125 5.99 18.89 -7.07
C SER A 125 6.06 18.74 -8.59
N SER A 126 6.45 17.56 -9.08
CA SER A 126 6.55 17.27 -10.50
C SER A 126 5.16 17.22 -11.12
N GLU A 127 4.93 18.05 -12.13
CA GLU A 127 3.77 17.95 -13.02
C GLU A 127 3.96 16.84 -14.07
N LYS A 128 5.22 16.42 -14.29
CA LYS A 128 5.55 15.30 -15.18
C LYS A 128 5.29 13.97 -14.48
N PRO A 129 4.94 12.91 -15.24
CA PRO A 129 4.85 11.56 -14.71
C PRO A 129 6.14 11.12 -13.99
N ILE A 130 5.98 10.52 -12.81
CA ILE A 130 7.08 10.08 -11.93
C ILE A 130 7.43 8.60 -12.13
N TRP A 131 7.46 8.15 -13.40
CA TRP A 131 7.67 6.75 -13.78
C TRP A 131 8.92 6.11 -13.18
N PHE A 132 9.98 6.91 -12.95
CA PHE A 132 11.22 6.45 -12.32
C PHE A 132 11.01 5.82 -10.93
N ILE A 133 9.93 6.16 -10.20
CA ILE A 133 9.59 5.50 -8.93
C ILE A 133 9.07 4.10 -9.20
N ALA A 134 8.14 3.94 -10.15
CA ALA A 134 7.60 2.63 -10.54
C ALA A 134 8.70 1.73 -11.13
N GLU A 135 9.53 2.28 -12.02
CA GLU A 135 10.69 1.56 -12.58
C GLU A 135 11.65 1.09 -11.49
N HIS A 136 11.89 1.92 -10.46
CA HIS A 136 12.71 1.52 -9.33
C HIS A 136 12.08 0.37 -8.53
N LEU A 137 10.77 0.41 -8.28
CA LEU A 137 10.06 -0.66 -7.58
C LEU A 137 10.14 -2.00 -8.32
N CYS A 138 10.05 -1.99 -9.65
CA CYS A 138 10.22 -3.21 -10.44
C CYS A 138 11.63 -3.84 -10.32
N GLN A 139 12.63 -3.06 -9.89
CA GLN A 139 14.03 -3.51 -9.81
C GLN A 139 14.45 -3.94 -8.41
N ILE A 140 13.73 -3.54 -7.36
CA ILE A 140 14.16 -3.85 -6.00
C ILE A 140 13.83 -5.31 -5.62
N PRO A 141 14.65 -5.94 -4.76
CA PRO A 141 14.37 -7.27 -4.27
C PRO A 141 13.07 -7.32 -3.47
N HIS A 142 12.27 -8.36 -3.76
CA HIS A 142 11.05 -8.68 -3.04
C HIS A 142 11.22 -9.99 -2.25
N ILE A 143 10.73 -9.99 -1.01
CA ILE A 143 10.84 -11.08 -0.04
C ILE A 143 9.54 -11.88 -0.07
N SER A 144 9.63 -13.20 -0.25
CA SER A 144 8.47 -14.08 -0.25
C SER A 144 7.79 -14.17 1.12
N LEU A 145 6.46 -14.05 1.15
CA LEU A 145 5.64 -14.22 2.35
C LEU A 145 5.38 -15.69 2.67
N LEU A 146 5.27 -16.50 1.61
CA LEU A 146 4.88 -17.89 1.63
C LEU A 146 5.99 -18.78 1.08
N THR A 147 5.97 -20.04 1.49
CA THR A 147 6.75 -21.08 0.83
C THR A 147 5.99 -21.61 -0.40
N PRO A 148 6.66 -22.18 -1.40
CA PRO A 148 5.99 -22.79 -2.56
C PRO A 148 4.95 -23.86 -2.16
N ALA A 149 5.19 -24.57 -1.05
CA ALA A 149 4.28 -25.59 -0.53
C ALA A 149 3.02 -24.99 0.15
N MET A 150 3.11 -23.76 0.67
CA MET A 150 1.94 -23.04 1.20
C MET A 150 1.10 -22.48 0.05
N GLU A 151 1.74 -21.88 -0.96
CA GLU A 151 1.07 -21.29 -2.13
C GLU A 151 0.18 -22.31 -2.86
N LYS A 152 0.71 -23.52 -3.10
CA LYS A 152 -0.04 -24.62 -3.75
C LYS A 152 -1.26 -25.11 -2.97
N ARG A 153 -1.37 -24.78 -1.69
CA ARG A 153 -2.45 -25.24 -0.79
C ARG A 153 -3.39 -24.12 -0.36
N LEU A 154 -3.27 -22.93 -0.94
CA LEU A 154 -4.20 -21.85 -0.65
C LEU A 154 -5.60 -22.21 -1.13
N THR A 155 -6.57 -22.04 -0.25
CA THR A 155 -7.98 -22.18 -0.60
C THR A 155 -8.47 -20.92 -1.29
N ARG A 156 -9.51 -21.07 -2.11
CA ARG A 156 -10.29 -19.94 -2.60
C ARG A 156 -11.02 -19.26 -1.44
N LEU A 157 -11.34 -17.99 -1.62
CA LEU A 157 -12.16 -17.27 -0.67
C LEU A 157 -13.59 -17.76 -0.71
N ASP A 158 -14.25 -17.73 0.44
CA ASP A 158 -15.67 -18.02 0.54
C ASP A 158 -16.51 -16.80 0.09
N PRO A 159 -17.77 -17.01 -0.32
CA PRO A 159 -18.63 -15.93 -0.80
C PRO A 159 -18.85 -14.79 0.21
N ARG A 160 -18.85 -15.07 1.52
CA ARG A 160 -19.10 -14.04 2.54
C ARG A 160 -17.95 -13.05 2.57
N THR A 161 -16.71 -13.53 2.54
CA THR A 161 -15.53 -12.66 2.50
C THR A 161 -15.49 -11.83 1.21
N ILE A 162 -15.83 -12.43 0.07
CA ILE A 162 -15.89 -11.71 -1.21
C ILE A 162 -16.91 -10.57 -1.13
N HIS A 163 -18.13 -10.85 -0.69
CA HIS A 163 -19.16 -9.82 -0.61
C HIS A 163 -18.79 -8.69 0.35
N SER A 164 -18.15 -8.99 1.49
CA SER A 164 -17.72 -7.93 2.43
C SER A 164 -16.60 -7.07 1.87
N GLU A 165 -15.62 -7.66 1.19
CA GLU A 165 -14.44 -6.94 0.69
C GLU A 165 -14.69 -6.24 -0.66
N MET A 166 -15.79 -6.55 -1.33
CA MET A 166 -16.22 -5.88 -2.55
C MET A 166 -17.24 -4.75 -2.31
N VAL A 167 -17.55 -4.40 -1.06
CA VAL A 167 -18.44 -3.27 -0.76
C VAL A 167 -17.81 -1.96 -1.27
N GLY A 168 -18.52 -1.31 -2.19
CA GLY A 168 -18.04 -0.08 -2.83
C GLY A 168 -17.00 -0.30 -3.93
N HIS A 169 -16.72 -1.56 -4.32
CA HIS A 169 -15.88 -1.88 -5.46
C HIS A 169 -16.51 -1.32 -6.75
N ARG A 170 -15.71 -0.60 -7.52
CA ARG A 170 -16.14 -0.03 -8.81
C ARG A 170 -15.51 -0.85 -9.93
N LYS A 171 -16.36 -1.45 -10.78
CA LYS A 171 -15.90 -1.97 -12.07
C LYS A 171 -15.47 -0.77 -12.91
N ARG A 172 -14.24 -0.81 -13.40
CA ARG A 172 -13.76 0.14 -14.41
C ARG A 172 -14.43 -0.14 -15.75
#